data_AF-A0A1I8B0C5-F1
#
_entry.id   AF-A0A1I8B0C5-F1
#
_cell.length_a   1.000
_cell.length_b   1.000
_cell.length_c   1.000
_cell.angle_alpha   90.00
_cell.angle_beta   90.00
_cell.angle_gamma   90.00
#
_symmetry.space_group_name_H-M   'P 1'
#
loop_
_entity.id
_entity.type
_entity.pdbx_description
1 polymer ?
#
loop_
_entity_poly.entity_id
_entity_poly.type
_entity_poly.pdbx_seq_one_letter_code
_entity_poly.pdbx_strand_id
1 'polypeptide(L)'
;MLAVDKSFKNVGIGTTLARAIIRAMADRGCDEIVLETEASNNTSLSLYARLGFIRESRLFRYYMSGSDAFRLKLYLPQARKEVAEVKKDLSDVAADLISTVCIKDDLYEEEKTQEPT
;
A
#
# COMPACT_ATOMS: atom_id res chain seq x y z
N MET A 1 -14.65 7.82 -9.26
CA MET A 1 -15.13 9.22 -9.32
C MET A 1 -15.29 9.73 -7.90
N LEU A 2 -14.76 10.93 -7.59
CA LEU A 2 -14.93 11.59 -6.29
C LEU A 2 -15.73 12.88 -6.51
N ALA A 3 -16.87 13.01 -5.84
CA ALA A 3 -17.74 14.17 -5.96
C ALA A 3 -18.18 14.63 -4.57
N VAL A 4 -18.33 15.94 -4.42
CA VAL A 4 -18.91 16.57 -3.23
C VAL A 4 -20.01 17.48 -3.71
N ASP A 5 -21.17 17.42 -3.04
CA ASP A 5 -22.30 18.28 -3.33
C ASP A 5 -21.89 19.76 -3.28
N LYS A 6 -22.45 20.58 -4.19
CA LYS A 6 -22.06 21.98 -4.32
C LYS A 6 -22.29 22.78 -3.03
N SER A 7 -23.30 22.42 -2.26
CA SER A 7 -23.66 23.03 -0.98
C SER A 7 -22.60 22.84 0.10
N PHE A 8 -21.69 21.87 -0.09
CA PHE A 8 -20.65 21.51 0.87
C PHE A 8 -19.23 21.67 0.29
N LYS A 9 -19.05 22.58 -0.68
CA LYS A 9 -17.72 22.92 -1.20
C LYS A 9 -16.95 23.80 -0.19
N ASN A 10 -15.62 23.81 -0.34
CA ASN A 10 -14.70 24.65 0.43
C ASN A 10 -14.64 24.42 1.95
N VAL A 11 -15.30 23.39 2.48
CA VAL A 11 -15.19 22.96 3.89
C VAL A 11 -14.27 21.75 4.09
N GLY A 12 -13.50 21.38 3.07
CA GLY A 12 -12.45 20.34 3.18
C GLY A 12 -12.90 18.89 2.99
N ILE A 13 -14.19 18.61 2.78
CA ILE A 13 -14.71 17.23 2.61
C ILE A 13 -13.98 16.45 1.53
N GLY A 14 -13.80 17.04 0.34
CA GLY A 14 -13.10 16.38 -0.77
C GLY A 14 -11.66 16.01 -0.41
N THR A 15 -10.96 16.86 0.33
CA THR A 15 -9.60 16.60 0.81
C THR A 15 -9.60 15.47 1.85
N THR A 16 -10.56 15.47 2.78
CA THR A 16 -10.70 14.42 3.80
C THR A 16 -10.95 13.05 3.16
N LEU A 17 -11.89 12.97 2.21
CA LEU A 17 -12.19 11.73 1.50
C LEU A 17 -10.99 11.23 0.70
N ALA A 18 -10.33 12.11 -0.07
CA ALA A 18 -9.15 11.74 -0.84
C ALA A 18 -8.02 11.21 0.06
N ARG A 19 -7.75 11.85 1.21
CA ARG A 19 -6.75 11.36 2.18
C ARG A 19 -7.12 10.01 2.78
N ALA A 20 -8.40 9.77 3.07
CA ALA A 20 -8.85 8.48 3.58
C ALA A 20 -8.60 7.36 2.56
N ILE A 21 -8.90 7.61 1.28
CA ILE A 21 -8.65 6.66 0.19
C ILE A 21 -7.15 6.41 0.01
N ILE A 22 -6.32 7.46 -0.02
CA ILE A 22 -4.86 7.35 -0.15
C ILE A 22 -4.29 6.48 0.98
N ARG A 23 -4.70 6.71 2.23
CA ARG A 23 -4.28 5.90 3.38
C ARG A 23 -4.70 4.44 3.23
N ALA A 24 -5.96 4.20 2.88
CA ALA A 24 -6.47 2.84 2.69
C ALA A 24 -5.74 2.08 1.57
N MET A 25 -5.34 2.77 0.49
CA MET A 25 -4.53 2.19 -0.58
C MET A 25 -3.09 1.91 -0.13
N ALA A 26 -2.48 2.84 0.60
CA ALA A 26 -1.14 2.62 1.17
C ALA A 26 -1.12 1.44 2.16
N ASP A 27 -2.14 1.31 3.01
CA ASP A 27 -2.27 0.19 3.95
C ASP A 27 -2.42 -1.17 3.27
N ARG A 28 -2.95 -1.18 2.04
CA ARG A 28 -3.05 -2.38 1.19
C ARG A 28 -1.79 -2.65 0.38
N GLY A 29 -0.74 -1.83 0.55
CA GLY A 29 0.51 -1.98 -0.17
C GLY A 29 0.42 -1.58 -1.65
N CYS A 30 -0.46 -0.65 -2.02
CA CYS A 30 -0.40 -0.06 -3.35
C CYS A 30 0.90 0.73 -3.54
N ASP A 31 1.51 0.63 -4.71
CA ASP A 31 2.75 1.34 -5.04
C ASP A 31 2.47 2.73 -5.62
N GLU A 32 1.39 2.86 -6.38
CA GLU A 32 0.95 4.11 -6.98
C GLU A 32 -0.58 4.23 -7.05
N ILE A 33 -1.06 5.47 -7.10
CA ILE A 33 -2.47 5.82 -7.33
C ILE A 33 -2.54 6.65 -8.59
N VAL A 34 -3.37 6.24 -9.54
CA VAL A 34 -3.60 6.94 -10.80
C VAL A 34 -5.07 7.37 -10.91
N LEU A 35 -5.30 8.60 -11.39
CA LEU A 35 -6.64 9.09 -11.69
C LEU A 35 -6.61 10.13 -12.80
N GLU A 36 -7.75 10.29 -13.47
CA GLU A 36 -7.95 11.29 -14.51
C GLU A 36 -8.89 12.41 -14.04
N THR A 37 -8.60 13.64 -14.48
CA THR A 37 -9.52 14.78 -14.34
C THR A 37 -9.51 15.62 -15.60
N GLU A 38 -10.64 16.25 -15.93
CA GLU A 38 -10.72 17.24 -17.01
C GLU A 38 -9.63 18.30 -16.86
N ALA A 39 -8.99 18.65 -17.98
CA ALA A 39 -7.92 19.65 -18.00
C ALA A 39 -8.38 21.05 -17.58
N SER A 40 -9.68 21.33 -17.71
CA SER A 40 -10.35 22.57 -17.28
C SER A 40 -10.73 22.58 -15.80
N ASN A 41 -10.71 21.44 -15.11
CA ASN A 41 -11.17 21.31 -13.72
C ASN A 41 -10.09 21.75 -12.73
N ASN A 42 -9.86 23.06 -12.67
CA ASN A 42 -8.84 23.68 -11.83
C ASN A 42 -8.99 23.32 -10.34
N THR A 43 -10.23 23.19 -9.84
CA THR A 43 -10.47 22.79 -8.44
C THR A 43 -9.89 21.42 -8.12
N SER A 44 -10.13 20.42 -8.99
CA SER A 44 -9.61 19.07 -8.81
C SER A 44 -8.10 19.03 -9.00
N LEU A 45 -7.57 19.72 -10.02
CA LEU A 45 -6.14 19.82 -10.27
C LEU A 45 -5.40 20.41 -9.06
N SER A 46 -5.89 21.51 -8.48
CA SER A 46 -5.29 22.11 -7.29
C SER A 46 -5.44 21.24 -6.03
N LEU A 47 -6.53 20.48 -5.90
CA LEU A 47 -6.71 19.55 -4.78
C LEU A 47 -5.69 18.42 -4.84
N TYR A 48 -5.58 17.73 -5.98
CA TYR A 48 -4.69 16.58 -6.12
C TYR A 48 -3.22 16.99 -6.11
N ALA A 49 -2.86 18.14 -6.70
CA ALA A 49 -1.49 18.67 -6.59
C ALA A 49 -1.08 18.90 -5.12
N ARG A 50 -1.97 19.45 -4.28
CA ARG A 50 -1.73 19.62 -2.83
C ARG A 50 -1.62 18.30 -2.06
N LEU A 51 -2.12 17.21 -2.62
CA LEU A 51 -1.99 15.86 -2.07
C LEU A 51 -0.77 15.11 -2.61
N GLY A 52 0.07 15.77 -3.41
CA GLY A 52 1.31 15.20 -3.93
C GLY A 52 1.16 14.48 -5.28
N PHE A 53 0.00 14.56 -5.94
CA PHE A 53 -0.14 14.01 -7.29
C PHE A 53 0.62 14.88 -8.30
N ILE A 54 1.32 14.21 -9.23
CA ILE A 54 1.96 14.82 -10.38
C ILE A 54 1.14 14.61 -11.65
N ARG A 55 1.25 15.51 -12.62
CA ARG A 55 0.66 15.33 -13.96
C ARG A 55 1.58 14.43 -14.78
N GLU A 56 1.19 13.19 -14.99
CA GLU A 56 1.98 12.22 -15.76
C GLU A 56 1.83 12.46 -17.27
N SER A 57 0.60 12.66 -17.74
CA SER A 57 0.32 12.86 -19.16
C SER A 57 -0.96 13.67 -19.40
N ARG A 58 -1.08 14.22 -20.61
CA ARG A 58 -2.31 14.84 -21.13
C ARG A 58 -2.96 13.87 -22.11
N LEU A 59 -4.24 13.60 -21.90
CA LEU A 59 -5.06 12.72 -22.72
C LEU A 59 -5.97 13.60 -23.58
N PHE A 60 -5.71 13.65 -24.88
CA PHE A 60 -6.47 14.49 -25.81
C PHE A 60 -7.86 13.91 -26.07
N ARG A 61 -8.89 14.76 -26.00
CA ARG A 61 -10.30 14.37 -26.25
C ARG A 61 -10.75 13.13 -25.47
N TYR A 62 -10.31 13.01 -24.23
CA TYR A 62 -10.51 11.82 -23.38
C TYR A 62 -11.97 11.65 -22.96
N TYR A 63 -12.66 12.75 -22.64
CA TYR A 63 -14.07 12.70 -22.26
C TYR A 63 -14.99 12.76 -23.49
N MET A 64 -16.21 12.22 -23.36
CA MET A 64 -17.22 12.24 -24.42
C MET A 64 -17.58 13.66 -24.90
N SER A 65 -17.35 14.68 -24.07
CA SER A 65 -17.47 16.10 -24.44
C SER A 65 -16.40 16.58 -25.43
N GLY A 66 -15.41 15.76 -25.76
CA GLY A 66 -14.22 16.14 -26.51
C GLY A 66 -13.19 16.92 -25.68
N SER A 67 -13.43 17.10 -24.38
CA SER A 67 -12.48 17.76 -23.47
C SER A 67 -11.29 16.85 -23.16
N ASP A 68 -10.12 17.48 -23.06
CA ASP A 68 -8.89 16.82 -22.64
C ASP A 68 -8.94 16.47 -21.14
N ALA A 69 -8.15 15.49 -20.75
CA ALA A 69 -7.89 15.15 -19.36
C ALA A 69 -6.40 15.23 -19.03
N PHE A 70 -6.08 15.42 -17.76
CA PHE A 70 -4.77 15.07 -17.23
C PHE A 70 -4.86 13.74 -16.49
N ARG A 71 -3.93 12.84 -16.77
CA ARG A 71 -3.64 11.71 -15.90
C ARG A 71 -2.73 12.18 -14.78
N LEU A 72 -3.18 11.99 -13.56
CA LEU A 72 -2.48 12.33 -12.34
C LEU A 72 -1.99 11.05 -11.66
N LYS A 73 -0.78 11.09 -11.11
CA LYS A 73 -0.17 9.95 -10.41
C LYS A 73 0.40 10.37 -9.06
N LEU A 74 0.20 9.55 -8.04
CA LEU A 74 0.84 9.66 -6.72
C LEU A 74 1.59 8.37 -6.42
N TYR A 75 2.89 8.47 -6.17
CA TYR A 75 3.70 7.36 -5.68
C TYR A 75 3.54 7.25 -4.16
N LEU A 76 3.34 6.04 -3.65
CA LEU A 76 3.20 5.77 -2.23
C LEU A 76 4.52 5.19 -1.68
N PRO A 77 4.99 5.62 -0.51
CA PRO A 77 6.26 5.13 0.05
C PRO A 77 6.17 3.67 0.51
N GLN A 78 7.14 2.85 0.09
CA GLN A 78 7.26 1.41 0.40
C GLN A 78 7.80 1.11 1.80
N ALA A 79 8.02 2.14 2.63
CA ALA A 79 8.69 2.01 3.93
C ALA A 79 8.06 0.95 4.88
N ARG A 80 6.80 0.56 4.66
CA ARG A 80 6.14 -0.50 5.44
C ARG A 80 6.32 -1.91 4.88
N LYS A 81 6.58 -2.06 3.57
CA LYS A 81 6.82 -3.36 2.93
C LYS A 81 8.16 -3.94 3.35
N GLU A 82 9.24 -3.18 3.22
CA GLU A 82 10.60 -3.65 3.53
C GLU A 82 10.75 -4.17 4.97
N VAL A 83 10.21 -3.45 5.97
CA VAL A 83 10.29 -3.88 7.37
C VAL A 83 9.39 -5.10 7.66
N ALA A 84 8.24 -5.21 6.99
CA ALA A 84 7.35 -6.36 7.15
C ALA A 84 7.93 -7.62 6.46
N GLU A 85 8.56 -7.46 5.29
CA GLU A 85 9.23 -8.52 4.54
C GLU A 85 10.45 -9.04 5.31
N VAL A 86 11.32 -8.15 5.81
CA VAL A 86 12.48 -8.53 6.64
C VAL A 86 12.06 -9.25 7.92
N LYS A 87 10.98 -8.82 8.58
CA LYS A 87 10.46 -9.50 9.77
C LYS A 87 9.93 -10.89 9.46
N LYS A 88 9.28 -11.05 8.30
CA LYS A 88 8.76 -12.34 7.84
C LYS A 88 9.92 -13.29 7.52
N ASP A 89 10.95 -12.82 6.82
CA ASP A 89 12.15 -13.61 6.51
C ASP A 89 12.86 -14.07 7.79
N LEU A 90 13.00 -13.18 8.79
CA LEU A 90 13.59 -13.53 10.08
C LEU A 90 12.76 -14.56 10.85
N SER A 91 11.42 -14.49 10.81
CA SER A 91 10.57 -15.48 11.45
C SER A 91 10.60 -16.84 10.73
N ASP A 92 10.67 -16.84 9.40
CA ASP A 92 10.75 -18.06 8.60
C ASP A 92 12.10 -18.78 8.84
N VAL A 93 13.20 -18.02 8.93
CA VAL A 93 14.52 -18.55 9.31
C VAL A 93 14.52 -19.06 10.76
N ALA A 94 13.91 -18.32 11.69
CA ALA A 94 13.83 -18.76 13.09
C ALA A 94 13.02 -20.06 13.24
N ALA A 95 11.92 -20.20 12.49
CA ALA A 95 11.10 -21.42 12.49
C ALA A 95 11.88 -22.63 11.95
N ASP A 96 12.70 -22.45 10.90
CA ASP A 96 13.55 -23.50 10.32
C ASP A 96 14.67 -23.96 11.28
N LEU A 97 15.30 -23.01 11.98
CA LEU A 97 16.30 -23.32 13.02
C LEU A 97 15.69 -24.09 14.19
N ILE A 98 14.53 -23.67 14.69
CA ILE A 98 13.85 -24.35 15.79
C ILE A 98 13.47 -25.78 15.39
N SER A 99 12.95 -25.98 14.18
CA SER A 99 12.67 -27.32 13.63
C SER A 99 13.91 -28.22 13.60
N THR A 100 15.04 -27.69 13.11
CA THR A 100 16.30 -28.44 13.00
C THR A 100 16.91 -28.82 14.36
N VAL A 101 16.75 -27.96 15.36
CA VAL A 101 17.25 -28.21 16.72
C VAL A 101 16.35 -29.19 17.46
N CYS A 102 15.03 -29.04 17.37
CA CYS A 102 14.09 -29.94 18.05
C CYS A 102 14.15 -31.40 17.57
N ILE A 103 14.53 -31.65 16.31
CA ILE A 103 14.71 -33.04 15.82
C ILE A 103 15.94 -33.73 16.45
N LYS A 104 16.94 -32.98 16.94
CA LYS A 104 18.15 -33.57 17.53
C LYS A 104 18.01 -33.93 19.00
N ASP A 105 17.12 -33.25 19.73
CA ASP A 105 16.88 -33.51 21.15
C ASP A 105 16.05 -34.80 21.39
N ASP A 106 15.26 -35.23 20.39
CA ASP A 106 14.45 -36.47 20.45
C ASP A 106 15.26 -37.76 20.17
N LEU A 107 16.57 -37.68 19.88
CA LEU A 107 17.43 -38.85 19.59
C LEU A 107 18.43 -39.18 20.71
N TYR A 108 18.30 -38.58 21.90
CA TYR A 108 19.25 -38.73 23.02
C TYR A 108 18.65 -39.25 24.33
N GLU A 109 17.61 -40.10 24.28
CA GLU A 109 17.27 -40.96 25.42
C GLU A 109 16.95 -42.39 24.97
N GLU A 110 17.93 -43.30 25.08
CA GLU A 110 17.74 -44.73 25.44
C GLU A 110 19.10 -45.47 25.51
N GLU A 111 19.91 -45.20 26.54
CA GLU A 111 20.87 -46.19 27.06
C GLU A 111 21.03 -45.99 28.58
N LYS A 112 20.11 -46.57 29.36
CA LYS A 112 20.33 -46.84 30.79
C LYS A 112 20.40 -48.35 31.02
N THR A 113 21.64 -48.82 30.97
CA THR A 113 22.30 -49.77 31.89
C THR A 113 21.39 -50.77 32.62
N GLN A 114 21.47 -52.04 32.21
CA GLN A 114 20.93 -53.19 32.92
C GLN A 114 22.08 -53.88 33.66
N GLU A 115 22.12 -53.78 35.00
CA GLU A 115 23.07 -54.52 35.84
C GLU A 115 22.59 -55.98 36.07
N PRO A 116 23.49 -56.97 36.17
CA PRO A 116 23.12 -58.37 36.33
C PRO A 116 22.99 -58.77 37.82
N THR A 117 21.98 -59.59 38.15
CA THR A 117 22.03 -60.55 39.27
C THR A 117 21.26 -61.81 38.89
#